data_AF-A0A8J5CQS7-F1
#
_entry.id   AF-A0A8J5CQS7-F1
#
_cell.length_a   1.000
_cell.length_b   1.000
_cell.length_c   1.000
_cell.angle_alpha   90.00
_cell.angle_beta   90.00
_cell.angle_gamma   90.00
#
_symmetry.space_group_name_H-M   'P 1'
#
loop_
_entity.id
_entity.type
_entity.pdbx_description
1 polymer ?
#
loop_
_entity_poly.entity_id
_entity_poly.type
_entity_poly.pdbx_seq_one_letter_code
_entity_poly.pdbx_strand_id
1 'polypeptide(L)'
;MALDQVDGVGFHSELTQTQQVYDGLSSCLQDIKDNIYIMATFADAKSPPVLNALEDANVHYAGFYKFNNSALFASNKGKDESQDSDSDDEESTYICKLFWEMGYRSMTNFFMKLGKTFPASLTLTKQVLEERNHLQLVVIGLQNQIQLGLTKLSNLNQERDMLARLDDDIVGSANHTEVVEVPEIIKIDLNTKEHVTNCIKCNMTCHYPCYIPKDEDKAGCWAMSEQHCRICPGKCYWDIHKNMGFRFDTKWNKEQRTVQELLDRYEKAQKGKLTKESIILSIEQDINEHANKVLDMIREAQKHVEHLDDIALKPNPLSTKEYIELMIESEKMQKRHNFGKRIQMLQKIKDEVSVFQGVRGNFRNHSGEGLLKYFQDLMIQ
;
A
#
# COMPACT_ATOMS: atom_id res chain seq x y z
N MET A 1 24.19 8.87 2.16
CA MET A 1 24.31 10.18 1.49
C MET A 1 22.91 10.53 1.04
N ALA A 2 22.24 11.45 1.74
CA ALA A 2 20.91 11.89 1.32
C ALA A 2 21.09 12.82 0.12
N LEU A 3 20.40 12.55 -0.99
CA LEU A 3 20.30 13.52 -2.09
C LEU A 3 19.39 14.64 -1.62
N ASP A 4 19.93 15.85 -1.48
CA ASP A 4 19.18 17.03 -1.05
C ASP A 4 18.82 17.95 -2.23
N GLN A 5 19.63 17.90 -3.29
CA GLN A 5 19.49 18.71 -4.48
C GLN A 5 19.82 17.91 -5.73
N VAL A 6 19.25 18.31 -6.85
CA VAL A 6 19.50 17.71 -8.16
C VAL A 6 19.65 18.81 -9.21
N ASP A 7 20.72 18.75 -10.01
CA ASP A 7 20.96 19.67 -11.13
C ASP A 7 20.13 19.31 -12.35
N GLY A 8 19.94 18.01 -12.61
CA GLY A 8 19.06 17.53 -13.66
C GLY A 8 18.78 16.03 -13.61
N VAL A 9 17.59 15.63 -14.05
CA VAL A 9 17.20 14.22 -14.21
C VAL A 9 16.99 13.95 -15.70
N GLY A 10 17.75 13.00 -16.23
CA GLY A 10 17.64 12.53 -17.61
C GLY A 10 16.76 11.29 -17.71
N PHE A 11 15.72 11.33 -18.53
CA PHE A 11 14.92 10.15 -18.86
C PHE A 11 15.26 9.63 -20.25
N HIS A 12 15.57 8.34 -20.34
CA HIS A 12 15.74 7.60 -21.59
C HIS A 12 14.50 6.75 -21.85
N SER A 13 13.98 6.75 -23.08
CA SER A 13 12.63 6.25 -23.39
C SER A 13 12.60 5.52 -24.73
N GLU A 14 12.13 4.25 -24.70
CA GLU A 14 11.43 3.60 -25.82
C GLU A 14 9.92 3.61 -25.51
N LEU A 15 9.12 3.94 -26.52
CA LEU A 15 7.73 4.41 -26.49
C LEU A 15 6.71 3.68 -25.59
N THR A 16 6.95 2.43 -25.19
CA THR A 16 5.93 1.58 -24.55
C THR A 16 6.00 1.56 -23.01
N GLN A 17 7.10 2.00 -22.39
CA GLN A 17 7.30 1.88 -20.93
C GLN A 17 7.25 3.22 -20.17
N THR A 18 7.40 4.35 -20.88
CA THR A 18 7.60 5.67 -20.26
C THR A 18 6.31 6.24 -19.62
N GLN A 19 5.14 5.89 -20.16
CA GLN A 19 3.85 6.37 -19.65
C GLN A 19 3.58 5.82 -18.23
N GLN A 20 3.86 4.54 -17.99
CA GLN A 20 3.68 3.92 -16.67
C GLN A 20 4.67 4.44 -15.61
N VAL A 21 5.90 4.78 -16.02
CA VAL A 21 6.93 5.30 -15.10
C VAL A 21 6.62 6.72 -14.65
N TYR A 22 6.10 7.56 -15.55
CA TYR A 22 5.75 8.94 -15.22
C TYR A 22 4.42 9.08 -14.46
N ASP A 23 3.43 8.23 -14.77
CA ASP A 23 2.15 8.17 -14.07
C ASP A 23 2.31 7.89 -12.55
N GLY A 24 3.44 7.31 -12.13
CA GLY A 24 3.78 7.10 -10.72
C GLY A 24 4.66 8.19 -10.09
N LEU A 25 5.38 9.00 -10.88
CA LEU A 25 6.46 9.86 -10.39
C LEU A 25 6.15 11.37 -10.46
N SER A 26 5.37 11.84 -11.43
CA SER A 26 5.04 13.27 -11.64
C SER A 26 4.58 14.07 -10.39
N SER A 27 3.87 13.52 -9.38
CA SER A 27 3.48 14.27 -8.16
C SER A 27 4.66 14.44 -7.22
N CYS A 28 5.57 13.46 -7.21
CA CYS A 28 6.79 13.50 -6.43
C CYS A 28 7.85 14.41 -7.07
N LEU A 29 7.78 14.67 -8.39
CA LEU A 29 8.83 15.42 -9.11
C LEU A 29 8.51 16.91 -9.33
N GLN A 30 7.51 17.46 -8.63
CA GLN A 30 7.14 18.89 -8.76
C GLN A 30 8.29 19.85 -8.48
N ASP A 31 9.12 19.53 -7.48
CA ASP A 31 10.30 20.31 -7.10
C ASP A 31 11.33 20.44 -8.22
N ILE A 32 11.45 19.39 -9.04
CA ILE A 32 12.49 19.28 -10.06
C ILE A 32 11.94 19.46 -11.47
N LYS A 33 10.69 19.92 -11.63
CA LYS A 33 10.03 20.04 -12.94
C LYS A 33 10.85 20.85 -13.95
N ASP A 34 11.55 21.87 -13.47
CA ASP A 34 12.41 22.77 -14.27
C ASP A 34 13.83 22.21 -14.48
N ASN A 35 14.09 21.00 -13.96
CA ASN A 35 15.35 20.26 -14.02
C ASN A 35 15.16 18.88 -14.67
N ILE A 36 13.97 18.56 -15.19
CA ILE A 36 13.72 17.32 -15.94
C ILE A 36 14.12 17.52 -17.41
N TYR A 37 14.99 16.64 -17.92
CA TYR A 37 15.45 16.67 -19.30
C TYR A 37 15.17 15.35 -20.00
N ILE A 38 14.58 15.42 -21.20
CA ILE A 38 14.21 14.22 -21.97
C ILE A 38 15.32 13.89 -22.95
N MET A 39 15.88 12.69 -22.85
CA MET A 39 16.90 12.16 -23.76
C MET A 39 16.23 11.23 -24.76
N ALA A 40 15.73 11.80 -25.84
CA ALA A 40 14.94 11.10 -26.84
C ALA A 40 15.84 10.38 -27.84
N THR A 41 15.75 9.05 -27.88
CA THR A 41 16.36 8.22 -28.93
C THR A 41 15.39 7.93 -30.07
N PHE A 42 15.90 7.46 -31.21
CA PHE A 42 15.09 7.12 -32.40
C PHE A 42 14.27 8.31 -32.96
N ALA A 43 14.81 9.52 -32.90
CA ALA A 43 14.14 10.77 -33.29
C ALA A 43 14.83 11.50 -34.46
N ASP A 44 15.34 10.73 -35.41
CA ASP A 44 16.32 11.18 -36.41
C ASP A 44 15.75 12.14 -37.47
N ALA A 45 14.45 12.06 -37.76
CA ALA A 45 13.82 12.82 -38.85
C ALA A 45 12.69 13.79 -38.41
N LYS A 46 12.04 13.56 -37.26
CA LYS A 46 10.83 14.29 -36.81
C LYS A 46 10.84 14.56 -35.31
N SER A 47 9.82 15.27 -34.81
CA SER A 47 9.62 15.42 -33.36
C SER A 47 9.54 14.04 -32.70
N PRO A 48 10.26 13.78 -31.59
CA PRO A 48 10.20 12.49 -30.91
C PRO A 48 8.76 12.16 -30.47
N PRO A 49 8.21 10.97 -30.80
CA PRO A 49 6.85 10.62 -30.41
C PRO A 49 6.60 10.56 -28.90
N VAL A 50 7.67 10.34 -28.10
CA VAL A 50 7.60 10.41 -26.63
C VAL A 50 7.11 11.76 -26.13
N LEU A 51 7.33 12.86 -26.86
CA LEU A 51 6.88 14.18 -26.43
C LEU A 51 5.34 14.27 -26.37
N ASN A 52 4.64 13.64 -27.31
CA ASN A 52 3.17 13.61 -27.28
C ASN A 52 2.66 12.82 -26.06
N ALA A 53 3.31 11.71 -25.72
CA ALA A 53 2.94 10.91 -24.55
C ALA A 53 3.19 11.68 -23.23
N LEU A 54 4.24 12.49 -23.16
CA LEU A 54 4.52 13.37 -22.02
C LEU A 54 3.51 14.52 -21.92
N GLU A 55 3.08 15.09 -23.05
CA GLU A 55 2.01 16.08 -23.10
C GLU A 55 0.67 15.49 -22.63
N ASP A 56 0.29 14.32 -23.13
CA ASP A 56 -0.94 13.61 -22.72
C ASP A 56 -0.94 13.29 -21.21
N ALA A 57 0.22 12.96 -20.65
CA ALA A 57 0.42 12.69 -19.23
C ALA A 57 0.62 13.96 -18.37
N ASN A 58 0.54 15.15 -18.98
CA ASN A 58 0.77 16.45 -18.33
C ASN A 58 2.10 16.51 -17.55
N VAL A 59 3.16 15.95 -18.12
CA VAL A 59 4.49 15.92 -17.53
C VAL A 59 5.27 17.18 -17.93
N HIS A 60 5.71 17.94 -16.92
CA HIS A 60 6.60 19.07 -17.15
C HIS A 60 8.05 18.62 -17.37
N TYR A 61 8.71 19.24 -18.34
CA TYR A 61 10.14 19.05 -18.62
C TYR A 61 10.77 20.36 -19.09
N ALA A 62 12.03 20.56 -18.75
CA ALA A 62 12.81 21.76 -19.02
C ALA A 62 13.37 21.82 -20.45
N GLY A 63 13.53 20.65 -21.08
CA GLY A 63 13.95 20.54 -22.47
C GLY A 63 14.14 19.10 -22.89
N PHE A 64 14.24 18.88 -24.20
CA PHE A 64 14.56 17.58 -24.77
C PHE A 64 15.77 17.66 -25.69
N TYR A 65 16.52 16.57 -25.73
CA TYR A 65 17.74 16.42 -26.53
C TYR A 65 17.65 15.11 -27.28
N LYS A 66 17.96 15.16 -28.57
CA LYS A 66 17.89 13.99 -29.45
C LYS A 66 19.22 13.27 -29.44
N PHE A 67 19.18 11.95 -29.27
CA PHE A 67 20.38 11.13 -29.33
C PHE A 67 20.18 10.02 -30.36
N ASN A 68 21.19 9.84 -31.21
CA ASN A 68 21.24 8.70 -32.09
C ASN A 68 22.39 7.80 -31.64
N ASN A 69 22.04 6.60 -31.17
CA ASN A 69 23.01 5.64 -30.65
C ASN A 69 23.67 4.81 -31.76
N SER A 70 23.18 4.85 -33.00
CA SER A 70 23.70 4.03 -34.10
C SER A 70 25.18 4.28 -34.37
N ALA A 71 25.64 5.53 -34.24
CA ALA A 71 27.04 5.90 -34.40
C ALA A 71 27.97 5.35 -33.28
N LEU A 72 27.44 5.05 -32.08
CA LEU A 72 28.23 4.46 -30.99
C LEU A 72 28.60 3.01 -31.26
N PHE A 73 27.80 2.32 -32.06
CA PHE A 73 27.99 0.91 -32.42
C PHE A 73 28.61 0.73 -33.80
N ALA A 74 28.91 1.83 -34.50
CA ALA A 74 29.58 1.79 -35.79
C ALA A 74 31.02 1.28 -35.63
N SER A 75 31.45 0.38 -36.52
CA SER A 75 32.81 -0.15 -36.52
C SER A 75 33.81 0.94 -36.93
N ASN A 76 34.74 1.28 -36.04
CA ASN A 76 35.86 2.18 -36.33
C ASN A 76 36.98 1.52 -37.15
N LYS A 77 36.72 0.36 -37.80
CA LYS A 77 37.71 -0.30 -38.67
C LYS A 77 37.96 0.55 -39.91
N GLY A 78 38.82 1.55 -39.76
CA GLY A 78 39.50 2.16 -40.88
C GLY A 78 40.48 1.15 -41.45
N LYS A 79 40.22 0.70 -42.68
CA LYS A 79 41.24 0.33 -43.67
C LYS A 79 42.43 -0.49 -43.16
N ASP A 80 42.21 -1.68 -42.62
CA ASP A 80 43.22 -2.73 -42.71
C ASP A 80 42.67 -3.85 -43.60
N GLU A 81 43.17 -3.81 -44.84
CA GLU A 81 43.41 -4.92 -45.77
C GLU A 81 42.27 -5.93 -46.02
N SER A 82 41.31 -5.53 -46.86
CA SER A 82 40.99 -6.32 -48.06
C SER A 82 40.16 -5.47 -49.03
N GLN A 83 40.69 -5.32 -50.25
CA GLN A 83 39.97 -4.75 -51.39
C GLN A 83 38.80 -5.67 -51.75
N ASP A 84 37.58 -5.22 -51.50
CA ASP A 84 36.41 -5.44 -52.35
C ASP A 84 35.38 -4.39 -51.93
N SER A 85 35.42 -3.25 -52.62
CA SER A 85 34.57 -2.10 -52.35
C SER A 85 33.18 -2.33 -52.94
N ASP A 86 32.24 -2.77 -52.12
CA ASP A 86 30.83 -2.45 -52.34
C ASP A 86 30.60 -0.97 -51.98
N SER A 87 29.87 -0.25 -52.83
CA SER A 87 29.56 1.19 -52.70
C SER A 87 28.85 1.58 -51.41
N ASP A 88 28.35 0.60 -50.66
CA ASP A 88 27.54 0.78 -49.46
C ASP A 88 28.36 1.19 -48.23
N ASP A 89 29.68 0.95 -48.23
CA ASP A 89 30.56 1.22 -47.08
C ASP A 89 30.91 2.72 -46.91
N GLU A 90 31.02 3.49 -48.00
CA GLU A 90 31.29 4.93 -47.93
C GLU A 90 30.06 5.74 -47.51
N GLU A 91 28.88 5.38 -48.02
CA GLU A 91 27.60 5.99 -47.64
C GLU A 91 27.26 5.67 -46.18
N SER A 92 27.45 4.41 -45.76
CA SER A 92 27.31 3.96 -44.37
C SER A 92 28.25 4.71 -43.42
N THR A 93 29.53 4.89 -43.78
CA THR A 93 30.51 5.64 -42.99
C THR A 93 30.16 7.13 -42.88
N TYR A 94 29.67 7.74 -43.96
CA TYR A 94 29.21 9.13 -43.97
C TYR A 94 27.98 9.34 -43.08
N ILE A 95 26.99 8.44 -43.17
CA ILE A 95 25.80 8.44 -42.32
C ILE A 95 26.17 8.28 -40.84
N CYS A 96 27.09 7.38 -40.50
CA CYS A 96 27.59 7.22 -39.13
C CYS A 96 28.26 8.50 -38.60
N LYS A 97 29.05 9.19 -39.42
CA LYS A 97 29.66 10.49 -39.07
C LYS A 97 28.60 11.57 -38.85
N LEU A 98 27.57 11.64 -39.69
CA LEU A 98 26.46 12.58 -39.51
C LEU A 98 25.71 12.33 -38.20
N PHE A 99 25.41 11.07 -37.88
CA PHE A 99 24.76 10.71 -36.62
C PHE A 99 25.65 11.00 -35.40
N TRP A 100 26.96 10.77 -35.51
CA TRP A 100 27.92 11.15 -34.46
C TRP A 100 27.93 12.66 -34.22
N GLU A 101 28.04 13.45 -35.28
CA GLU A 101 28.07 14.92 -35.20
C GLU A 101 26.76 15.47 -34.61
N MET A 102 25.62 14.89 -34.99
CA MET A 102 24.32 15.21 -34.41
C MET A 102 24.27 14.88 -32.91
N GLY A 103 24.69 13.67 -32.51
CA GLY A 103 24.75 13.24 -31.12
C GLY A 103 25.70 14.11 -30.29
N TYR A 104 26.88 14.42 -30.82
CA TYR A 104 27.88 15.28 -30.18
C TYR A 104 27.35 16.70 -29.93
N ARG A 105 26.72 17.32 -30.92
CA ARG A 105 26.09 18.64 -30.76
C ARG A 105 24.96 18.61 -29.73
N SER A 106 24.14 17.57 -29.74
CA SER A 106 23.06 17.38 -28.78
C SER A 106 23.58 17.22 -27.34
N MET A 107 24.61 16.37 -27.14
CA MET A 107 25.31 16.22 -25.86
C MET A 107 25.92 17.55 -25.39
N THR A 108 26.60 18.26 -26.29
CA THR A 108 27.24 19.54 -25.96
C THR A 108 26.19 20.56 -25.50
N ASN A 109 25.08 20.68 -26.21
CA ASN A 109 23.98 21.58 -25.83
C ASN A 109 23.34 21.17 -24.51
N PHE A 110 23.13 19.87 -24.29
CA PHE A 110 22.63 19.34 -23.02
C PHE A 110 23.53 19.73 -21.85
N PHE A 111 24.82 19.43 -21.92
CA PHE A 111 25.76 19.75 -20.83
C PHE A 111 25.95 21.26 -20.64
N MET A 112 25.91 22.06 -21.72
CA MET A 112 25.92 23.52 -21.61
C MET A 112 24.68 24.06 -20.89
N LYS A 113 23.50 23.47 -21.11
CA LYS A 113 22.28 23.85 -20.42
C LYS A 113 22.30 23.36 -18.97
N LEU A 114 22.69 22.11 -18.74
CA LEU A 114 22.80 21.51 -17.41
C LEU A 114 23.76 22.32 -16.52
N GLY A 115 24.93 22.70 -17.03
CA GLY A 115 25.89 23.54 -16.30
C GLY A 115 25.42 24.97 -15.98
N LYS A 116 24.28 25.41 -16.56
CA LYS A 116 23.62 26.69 -16.24
C LYS A 116 22.33 26.51 -15.44
N THR A 117 21.95 25.27 -15.14
CA THR A 117 20.73 24.96 -14.41
C THR A 117 20.99 25.16 -12.92
N PHE A 118 20.08 25.85 -12.24
CA PHE A 118 20.16 25.97 -10.80
C PHE A 118 19.70 24.67 -10.15
N PRO A 119 20.39 24.18 -9.09
CA PRO A 119 19.97 22.97 -8.40
C PRO A 119 18.56 23.13 -7.84
N ALA A 120 17.71 22.12 -8.08
CA ALA A 120 16.38 22.06 -7.50
C ALA A 120 16.43 21.36 -6.14
N SER A 121 15.71 21.89 -5.15
CA SER A 121 15.62 21.33 -3.80
C SER A 121 14.59 20.22 -3.76
N LEU A 122 14.92 19.04 -3.21
CA LEU A 122 14.01 17.89 -3.13
C LEU A 122 13.07 17.91 -1.91
N THR A 123 12.71 19.10 -1.42
CA THR A 123 12.02 19.25 -0.13
C THR A 123 10.59 18.71 -0.16
N LEU A 124 9.78 19.14 -1.13
CA LEU A 124 8.42 18.65 -1.32
C LEU A 124 8.42 17.18 -1.72
N THR A 125 9.35 16.75 -2.59
CA THR A 125 9.50 15.33 -2.97
C THR A 125 9.67 14.46 -1.73
N LYS A 126 10.58 14.83 -0.82
CA LYS A 126 10.79 14.09 0.42
C LYS A 126 9.57 14.10 1.32
N GLN A 127 8.92 15.25 1.48
CA GLN A 127 7.70 15.36 2.30
C GLN A 127 6.56 14.49 1.75
N VAL A 128 6.35 14.47 0.43
CA VAL A 128 5.33 13.63 -0.22
C VAL A 128 5.64 12.14 -0.02
N LEU A 129 6.90 11.74 -0.17
CA LEU A 129 7.31 10.35 0.05
C LEU A 129 7.17 9.93 1.53
N GLU A 130 7.58 10.80 2.46
CA GLU A 130 7.42 10.57 3.90
C GLU A 130 5.94 10.45 4.30
N GLU A 131 5.09 11.35 3.82
CA GLU A 131 3.65 11.32 4.08
C GLU A 131 3.02 10.06 3.46
N ARG A 132 3.42 9.68 2.24
CA ARG A 132 2.97 8.44 1.60
C ARG A 132 3.32 7.22 2.45
N ASN A 133 4.56 7.08 2.89
CA ASN A 133 5.00 5.95 3.71
C ASN A 133 4.22 5.90 5.03
N HIS A 134 4.00 7.05 5.63
CA HIS A 134 3.24 7.21 6.86
C HIS A 134 1.78 6.77 6.71
N LEU A 135 1.09 7.21 5.65
CA LEU A 135 -0.29 6.81 5.36
C LEU A 135 -0.40 5.32 5.05
N GLN A 136 0.51 4.78 4.23
CA GLN A 136 0.55 3.35 3.90
C GLN A 136 0.71 2.49 5.15
N LEU A 137 1.63 2.87 6.04
CA LEU A 137 1.83 2.17 7.31
C LEU A 137 0.53 2.13 8.14
N VAL A 138 -0.17 3.26 8.24
CA VAL A 138 -1.43 3.33 9.00
C VAL A 138 -2.50 2.46 8.34
N VAL A 139 -2.65 2.50 7.02
CA VAL A 139 -3.61 1.65 6.29
C VAL A 139 -3.34 0.17 6.53
N ILE A 140 -2.09 -0.28 6.40
CA ILE A 140 -1.72 -1.69 6.66
C ILE A 140 -1.98 -2.06 8.12
N GLY A 141 -1.62 -1.18 9.05
CA GLY A 141 -1.87 -1.37 10.49
C GLY A 141 -3.36 -1.54 10.81
N LEU A 142 -4.20 -0.65 10.26
CA LEU A 142 -5.65 -0.70 10.42
C LEU A 142 -6.26 -1.95 9.76
N GLN A 143 -5.79 -2.35 8.58
CA GLN A 143 -6.24 -3.57 7.90
C GLN A 143 -6.03 -4.82 8.77
N ASN A 144 -4.87 -4.93 9.42
CA ASN A 144 -4.60 -6.02 10.35
C ASN A 144 -5.58 -6.01 11.55
N GLN A 145 -5.87 -4.83 12.11
CA GLN A 145 -6.84 -4.70 13.21
C GLN A 145 -8.28 -5.02 12.76
N ILE A 146 -8.68 -4.59 11.56
CA ILE A 146 -9.97 -4.93 10.95
C ILE A 146 -10.09 -6.45 10.82
N GLN A 147 -9.03 -7.12 10.35
CA GLN A 147 -9.04 -8.58 10.19
C GLN A 147 -9.20 -9.31 11.53
N LEU A 148 -8.48 -8.87 12.57
CA LEU A 148 -8.63 -9.38 13.94
C LEU A 148 -10.06 -9.16 14.45
N GLY A 149 -10.61 -7.97 14.23
CA GLY A 149 -11.99 -7.62 14.61
C GLY A 149 -13.03 -8.49 13.91
N LEU A 150 -12.89 -8.72 12.60
CA LEU A 150 -13.79 -9.60 11.83
C LEU A 150 -13.72 -11.05 12.31
N THR A 151 -12.53 -11.57 12.67
CA THR A 151 -12.44 -12.91 13.27
C THR A 151 -13.12 -12.96 14.62
N LYS A 152 -12.94 -11.95 15.47
CA LYS A 152 -13.62 -11.86 16.76
C LYS A 152 -15.15 -11.83 16.60
N LEU A 153 -15.67 -11.05 15.66
CA LEU A 153 -17.09 -11.01 15.34
C LEU A 153 -17.61 -12.36 14.84
N SER A 154 -16.87 -13.04 13.96
CA SER A 154 -17.18 -14.39 13.46
C SER A 154 -17.32 -15.38 14.61
N ASN A 155 -16.36 -15.38 15.53
CA ASN A 155 -16.35 -16.25 16.70
C ASN A 155 -17.52 -15.94 17.66
N LEU A 156 -17.81 -14.66 17.93
CA LEU A 156 -18.96 -14.27 18.77
C LEU A 156 -20.29 -14.72 18.16
N ASN A 157 -20.46 -14.59 16.85
CA ASN A 157 -21.67 -15.08 16.19
C ASN A 157 -21.77 -16.61 16.24
N GLN A 158 -20.66 -17.34 16.10
CA GLN A 158 -20.66 -18.79 16.33
C GLN A 158 -21.03 -19.14 17.77
N GLU A 159 -20.50 -18.43 18.76
CA GLU A 159 -20.82 -18.64 20.18
C GLU A 159 -22.31 -18.38 20.45
N ARG A 160 -22.91 -17.32 19.89
CA ARG A 160 -24.36 -17.07 19.95
C ARG A 160 -25.15 -18.20 19.32
N ASP A 161 -24.78 -18.64 18.11
CA ASP A 161 -25.49 -19.69 17.38
C ASP A 161 -25.39 -21.06 18.07
N MET A 162 -24.26 -21.35 18.74
CA MET A 162 -24.09 -22.54 19.57
C MET A 162 -25.05 -22.51 20.76
N LEU A 163 -25.10 -21.39 21.48
CA LEU A 163 -26.01 -21.24 22.61
C LEU A 163 -27.46 -21.37 22.17
N ALA A 164 -27.89 -20.65 21.12
CA ALA A 164 -29.27 -20.71 20.63
C ALA A 164 -29.76 -22.15 20.43
N ARG A 165 -28.93 -23.01 19.81
CA ARG A 165 -29.27 -24.42 19.51
C ARG A 165 -29.41 -25.34 20.72
N LEU A 166 -28.96 -24.96 21.92
CA LEU A 166 -29.14 -25.82 23.11
C LEU A 166 -30.60 -26.08 23.48
N ASP A 167 -31.54 -25.21 23.10
CA ASP A 167 -32.95 -25.43 23.45
C ASP A 167 -33.63 -26.44 22.53
N ASP A 168 -33.06 -26.70 21.34
CA ASP A 168 -33.64 -27.59 20.33
C ASP A 168 -33.25 -29.06 20.55
N ASP A 169 -32.10 -29.34 21.19
CA ASP A 169 -31.54 -30.70 21.34
C ASP A 169 -31.51 -31.18 22.81
N ILE A 170 -32.58 -31.87 23.23
CA ILE A 170 -32.74 -32.42 24.60
C ILE A 170 -31.84 -33.66 24.89
N VAL A 171 -31.15 -34.25 23.90
CA VAL A 171 -30.51 -35.59 24.09
C VAL A 171 -28.99 -35.64 23.80
N GLY A 172 -28.33 -34.56 23.34
CA GLY A 172 -26.90 -34.62 22.99
C GLY A 172 -26.04 -33.36 23.13
N SER A 173 -26.60 -32.25 23.62
CA SER A 173 -26.06 -30.89 23.40
C SER A 173 -24.84 -30.47 24.23
N ALA A 174 -24.53 -31.14 25.35
CA ALA A 174 -23.40 -30.75 26.20
C ALA A 174 -22.02 -30.99 25.57
N ASN A 175 -21.92 -31.92 24.62
CA ASN A 175 -20.65 -32.28 23.95
C ASN A 175 -20.54 -31.73 22.52
N HIS A 176 -21.45 -30.83 22.10
CA HIS A 176 -21.34 -30.21 20.78
C HIS A 176 -20.06 -29.36 20.73
N THR A 177 -19.17 -29.72 19.81
CA THR A 177 -17.92 -29.01 19.55
C THR A 177 -18.02 -28.25 18.23
N GLU A 178 -17.64 -26.99 18.24
CA GLU A 178 -17.43 -26.21 17.03
C GLU A 178 -15.96 -25.86 16.88
N VAL A 179 -15.47 -25.88 15.64
CA VAL A 179 -14.15 -25.36 15.34
C VAL A 179 -14.26 -23.85 15.19
N VAL A 180 -13.39 -23.13 15.88
CA VAL A 180 -13.23 -21.68 15.78
C VAL A 180 -11.81 -21.35 15.33
N GLU A 181 -11.64 -20.20 14.68
CA GLU A 181 -10.32 -19.68 14.31
C GLU A 181 -9.90 -18.62 15.33
N VAL A 182 -8.75 -18.80 15.95
CA VAL A 182 -8.27 -17.94 17.04
C VAL A 182 -6.93 -17.34 16.66
N PRO A 183 -6.75 -16.01 16.81
CA PRO A 183 -5.45 -15.39 16.62
C PRO A 183 -4.53 -15.74 17.80
N GLU A 184 -3.39 -16.32 17.49
CA GLU A 184 -2.26 -16.51 18.39
C GLU A 184 -1.22 -15.42 18.12
N ILE A 185 -0.88 -14.66 19.17
CA ILE A 185 0.21 -13.68 19.09
C ILE A 185 1.53 -14.44 19.23
N ILE A 186 2.34 -14.40 18.17
CA ILE A 186 3.70 -14.94 18.16
C ILE A 186 4.73 -13.82 18.21
N LYS A 187 5.95 -14.16 18.62
CA LYS A 187 7.10 -13.26 18.60
C LYS A 187 8.09 -13.74 17.55
N ILE A 188 8.53 -12.83 16.71
CA ILE A 188 9.55 -13.06 15.69
C ILE A 188 10.78 -12.27 16.10
N ASP A 189 11.88 -12.98 16.37
CA ASP A 189 13.14 -12.35 16.77
C ASP A 189 13.69 -11.45 15.67
N LEU A 190 14.26 -10.32 16.09
CA LEU A 190 14.84 -9.31 15.21
C LEU A 190 16.37 -9.34 15.28
N ASN A 191 17.01 -8.96 14.18
CA ASN A 191 18.45 -8.76 14.15
C ASN A 191 18.83 -7.49 14.92
N THR A 192 20.07 -7.40 15.37
CA THR A 192 20.57 -6.28 16.20
C THR A 192 20.51 -4.90 15.54
N LYS A 193 20.37 -4.82 14.21
CA LYS A 193 20.27 -3.56 13.45
C LYS A 193 18.84 -3.17 13.11
N GLU A 194 17.86 -4.01 13.45
CA GLU A 194 16.46 -3.76 13.15
C GLU A 194 15.79 -3.03 14.31
N HIS A 195 14.97 -2.05 14.00
CA HIS A 195 14.21 -1.30 14.99
C HIS A 195 12.73 -1.50 14.77
N VAL A 196 11.97 -1.43 15.86
CA VAL A 196 10.55 -1.78 15.90
C VAL A 196 9.83 -0.82 16.82
N THR A 197 8.53 -0.61 16.58
CA THR A 197 7.68 0.15 17.47
C THR A 197 6.60 -0.78 18.02
N ASN A 198 6.93 -1.49 19.10
CA ASN A 198 6.01 -2.38 19.78
C ASN A 198 5.23 -1.63 20.85
N CYS A 199 3.91 -1.77 20.86
CA CYS A 199 3.05 -1.29 21.93
C CYS A 199 3.05 -2.28 23.09
N ILE A 200 3.62 -1.91 24.25
CA ILE A 200 3.65 -2.78 25.44
C ILE A 200 2.24 -3.08 25.93
N LYS A 201 1.36 -2.08 25.94
CA LYS A 201 0.00 -2.21 26.47
C LYS A 201 -0.89 -3.12 25.62
N CYS A 202 -0.75 -3.06 24.29
CA CYS A 202 -1.56 -3.83 23.36
C CYS A 202 -0.88 -5.13 22.89
N ASN A 203 0.38 -5.39 23.28
CA ASN A 203 1.17 -6.55 22.85
C ASN A 203 1.15 -6.75 21.32
N MET A 204 1.41 -5.67 20.59
CA MET A 204 1.42 -5.70 19.12
C MET A 204 2.50 -4.79 18.53
N THR A 205 2.90 -5.10 17.30
CA THR A 205 3.79 -4.26 16.50
C THR A 205 2.98 -3.18 15.79
N CYS A 206 3.30 -1.92 16.01
CA CYS A 206 2.65 -0.79 15.34
C CYS A 206 3.45 -0.31 14.12
N HIS A 207 4.77 -0.47 14.12
CA HIS A 207 5.60 -0.14 12.97
C HIS A 207 6.82 -1.06 12.90
N TYR A 208 7.01 -1.70 11.75
CA TYR A 208 8.19 -2.47 11.39
C TYR A 208 8.37 -2.52 9.87
N PRO A 209 9.60 -2.36 9.35
CA PRO A 209 10.80 -1.91 10.06
C PRO A 209 10.68 -0.42 10.43
N CYS A 210 11.07 -0.04 11.64
CA CYS A 210 11.15 1.35 12.05
C CYS A 210 12.59 1.87 11.85
N TYR A 211 12.77 3.14 11.48
CA TYR A 211 14.11 3.73 11.35
C TYR A 211 14.65 4.32 12.66
N ILE A 212 13.82 4.40 13.72
CA ILE A 212 14.14 5.10 14.96
C ILE A 212 14.80 4.13 15.96
N PRO A 213 16.12 4.28 16.24
CA PRO A 213 16.86 3.36 17.08
C PRO A 213 16.57 3.52 18.58
N LYS A 214 16.24 4.73 19.02
CA LYS A 214 16.08 5.05 20.44
C LYS A 214 14.62 5.17 20.83
N ASP A 215 14.30 4.74 22.04
CA ASP A 215 12.93 4.79 22.55
C ASP A 215 12.48 6.22 22.89
N GLU A 216 13.41 7.11 23.23
CA GLU A 216 13.14 8.54 23.51
C GLU A 216 12.61 9.30 22.29
N ASP A 217 12.92 8.81 21.09
CA ASP A 217 12.56 9.44 19.82
C ASP A 217 11.28 8.84 19.19
N LYS A 218 10.61 7.89 19.88
CA LYS A 218 9.45 7.16 19.31
C LYS A 218 8.23 8.03 19.02
N ALA A 219 8.17 9.24 19.57
CA ALA A 219 7.19 10.26 19.16
C ALA A 219 7.27 10.57 17.65
N GLY A 220 8.45 10.45 17.03
CA GLY A 220 8.66 10.66 15.59
C GLY A 220 8.37 9.45 14.71
N CYS A 221 7.93 8.32 15.28
CA CYS A 221 7.62 7.13 14.50
C CYS A 221 6.41 7.37 13.61
N TRP A 222 6.43 6.86 12.37
CA TRP A 222 5.29 6.97 11.43
C TRP A 222 3.97 6.40 11.94
N ALA A 223 3.98 5.51 12.94
CA ALA A 223 2.76 5.04 13.59
C ALA A 223 2.09 6.09 14.50
N MET A 224 2.81 7.16 14.85
CA MET A 224 2.38 8.19 15.79
C MET A 224 1.82 9.40 15.06
N SER A 225 0.84 10.04 15.67
CA SER A 225 0.31 11.35 15.30
C SER A 225 -0.19 12.02 16.57
N GLU A 226 0.08 13.31 16.74
CA GLU A 226 -0.35 14.05 17.93
C GLU A 226 -0.01 13.32 19.25
N GLN A 227 1.21 12.76 19.31
CA GLN A 227 1.74 12.00 20.45
C GLN A 227 1.06 10.65 20.74
N HIS A 228 0.09 10.22 19.93
CA HIS A 228 -0.63 8.96 20.11
C HIS A 228 -0.46 8.04 18.90
N CYS A 229 -0.48 6.74 19.15
CA CYS A 229 -0.46 5.74 18.09
C CYS A 229 -1.81 5.69 17.38
N ARG A 230 -1.79 5.65 16.05
CA ARG A 230 -3.01 5.49 15.22
C ARG A 230 -3.29 4.03 14.83
N ILE A 231 -2.38 3.12 15.15
CA ILE A 231 -2.45 1.72 14.71
C ILE A 231 -2.94 0.79 15.83
N CYS A 232 -2.47 0.99 17.06
CA CYS A 232 -2.92 0.13 18.16
C CYS A 232 -4.35 0.49 18.61
N PRO A 233 -5.17 -0.51 18.99
CA PRO A 233 -6.58 -0.30 19.32
C PRO A 233 -6.78 0.60 20.54
N GLY A 234 -5.77 0.68 21.42
CA GLY A 234 -5.80 1.53 22.60
C GLY A 234 -5.43 2.99 22.33
N LYS A 235 -5.13 3.38 21.08
CA LYS A 235 -4.59 4.71 20.69
C LYS A 235 -3.54 5.21 21.68
N CYS A 236 -2.61 4.32 22.04
CA CYS A 236 -1.75 4.53 23.20
C CYS A 236 -0.75 5.67 22.97
N TYR A 237 -0.40 6.39 24.03
CA TYR A 237 0.61 7.44 24.00
C TYR A 237 1.98 6.87 23.55
N TRP A 238 2.80 7.67 22.89
CA TRP A 238 4.02 7.19 22.21
C TRP A 238 5.04 6.55 23.17
N ASP A 239 5.10 6.97 24.44
CA ASP A 239 6.13 6.57 25.40
C ASP A 239 6.11 5.07 25.78
N ILE A 240 4.94 4.44 25.74
CA ILE A 240 4.75 3.01 25.97
C ILE A 240 5.19 2.16 24.78
N HIS A 241 5.58 2.79 23.66
CA HIS A 241 6.07 2.08 22.49
C HIS A 241 7.59 1.99 22.52
N LYS A 242 8.10 0.77 22.42
CA LYS A 242 9.53 0.49 22.60
C LYS A 242 10.09 -0.34 21.46
N ASN A 243 11.38 -0.17 21.23
CA ASN A 243 12.19 -1.18 20.58
C ASN A 243 12.29 -2.41 21.49
N MET A 244 12.23 -3.59 20.88
CA MET A 244 12.45 -4.86 21.54
C MET A 244 13.22 -5.77 20.59
N GLY A 245 13.88 -6.80 21.11
CA GLY A 245 14.58 -7.81 20.28
C GLY A 245 13.65 -8.70 19.45
N PHE A 246 12.36 -8.41 19.39
CA PHE A 246 11.36 -9.15 18.63
C PHE A 246 10.26 -8.21 18.14
N ARG A 247 9.54 -8.61 17.09
CA ARG A 247 8.25 -8.04 16.70
C ARG A 247 7.13 -9.04 16.99
N PHE A 248 5.95 -8.53 17.33
CA PHE A 248 4.74 -9.35 17.37
C PHE A 248 4.22 -9.61 15.95
N ASP A 249 3.71 -10.82 15.74
CA ASP A 249 2.97 -11.22 14.54
C ASP A 249 1.75 -12.07 14.94
N THR A 250 0.82 -12.27 14.02
CA THR A 250 -0.40 -13.06 14.25
C THR A 250 -0.36 -14.34 13.45
N LYS A 251 -0.40 -15.48 14.16
CA LYS A 251 -0.64 -16.78 13.58
C LYS A 251 -2.10 -17.18 13.82
N TRP A 252 -2.72 -17.78 12.82
CA TRP A 252 -4.10 -18.24 12.93
C TRP A 252 -4.14 -19.74 13.21
N ASN A 253 -4.76 -20.12 14.32
CA ASN A 253 -4.95 -21.50 14.71
C ASN A 253 -6.43 -21.87 14.72
N LYS A 254 -6.70 -23.17 14.55
CA LYS A 254 -8.04 -23.74 14.71
C LYS A 254 -8.12 -24.41 16.08
N GLU A 255 -9.12 -24.06 16.85
CA GLU A 255 -9.38 -24.62 18.17
C GLU A 255 -10.78 -25.23 18.17
N GLN A 256 -10.96 -26.37 18.84
CA GLN A 256 -12.30 -26.87 19.15
C GLN A 256 -12.78 -26.20 20.43
N ARG A 257 -14.01 -25.69 20.41
CA ARG A 257 -14.69 -25.14 21.58
C ARG A 257 -15.97 -25.91 21.85
N THR A 258 -16.24 -26.15 23.12
CA THR A 258 -17.49 -26.73 23.59
C THR A 258 -18.44 -25.66 24.12
N VAL A 259 -19.74 -26.00 24.14
CA VAL A 259 -20.75 -25.20 24.83
C VAL A 259 -20.42 -25.03 26.32
N GLN A 260 -19.97 -26.10 26.99
CA GLN A 260 -19.67 -26.03 28.42
C GLN A 260 -18.55 -25.02 28.72
N GLU A 261 -17.47 -25.02 27.93
CA GLU A 261 -16.40 -24.03 28.06
C GLU A 261 -16.88 -22.59 27.82
N LEU A 262 -17.86 -22.41 26.94
CA LEU A 262 -18.49 -21.11 26.70
C LEU A 262 -19.28 -20.65 27.92
N LEU A 263 -20.14 -21.52 28.49
CA LEU A 263 -20.90 -21.22 29.71
C LEU A 263 -19.98 -20.88 30.88
N ASP A 264 -18.96 -21.71 31.13
CA ASP A 264 -17.98 -21.52 32.22
C ASP A 264 -17.24 -20.18 32.09
N ARG A 265 -16.95 -19.72 30.87
CA ARG A 265 -16.27 -18.43 30.62
C ARG A 265 -17.16 -17.25 30.99
N TYR A 266 -18.43 -17.29 30.62
CA TYR A 266 -19.39 -16.22 30.92
C TYR A 266 -19.77 -16.17 32.40
N GLU A 267 -19.95 -17.33 33.06
CA GLU A 267 -20.19 -17.38 34.51
C GLU A 267 -19.03 -16.78 35.33
N LYS A 268 -17.79 -17.09 34.94
CA LYS A 268 -16.58 -16.51 35.58
C LYS A 268 -16.50 -15.00 35.40
N ALA A 269 -16.85 -14.49 34.21
CA ALA A 269 -16.75 -13.06 33.90
C ALA A 269 -17.74 -12.20 34.70
N GLN A 270 -18.96 -12.70 34.95
CA GLN A 270 -20.03 -11.92 35.62
C GLN A 270 -20.26 -12.29 37.09
N LYS A 271 -19.41 -13.14 37.70
CA LYS A 271 -19.45 -13.53 39.13
C LYS A 271 -20.82 -14.08 39.60
N GLY A 272 -21.44 -14.98 38.83
CA GLY A 272 -22.69 -15.66 39.23
C GLY A 272 -23.21 -16.64 38.17
N LYS A 273 -24.19 -17.48 38.56
CA LYS A 273 -24.94 -18.31 37.60
C LYS A 273 -25.81 -17.43 36.72
N LEU A 274 -25.54 -17.40 35.43
CA LEU A 274 -26.33 -16.65 34.45
C LEU A 274 -27.32 -17.59 33.74
N THR A 275 -28.50 -17.07 33.46
CA THR A 275 -29.43 -17.70 32.51
C THR A 275 -28.84 -17.61 31.11
N LYS A 276 -29.13 -18.62 30.27
CA LYS A 276 -28.74 -18.66 28.85
C LYS A 276 -29.09 -17.37 28.10
N GLU A 277 -30.27 -16.82 28.32
CA GLU A 277 -30.78 -15.60 27.68
C GLU A 277 -29.90 -14.40 28.01
N SER A 278 -29.46 -14.28 29.26
CA SER A 278 -28.53 -13.23 29.70
C SER A 278 -27.16 -13.36 29.05
N ILE A 279 -26.68 -14.58 28.78
CA ILE A 279 -25.42 -14.80 28.08
C ILE A 279 -25.56 -14.41 26.61
N ILE A 280 -26.65 -14.79 25.95
CA ILE A 280 -26.94 -14.40 24.56
C ILE A 280 -27.00 -12.87 24.43
N LEU A 281 -27.71 -12.18 25.31
CA LEU A 281 -27.76 -10.71 25.33
C LEU A 281 -26.37 -10.08 25.51
N SER A 282 -25.53 -10.65 26.37
CA SER A 282 -24.14 -10.21 26.54
C SER A 282 -23.31 -10.39 25.26
N ILE A 283 -23.47 -11.51 24.56
CA ILE A 283 -22.78 -11.76 23.28
C ILE A 283 -23.27 -10.78 22.21
N GLU A 284 -24.57 -10.49 22.15
CA GLU A 284 -25.13 -9.51 21.20
C GLU A 284 -24.60 -8.10 21.45
N GLN A 285 -24.46 -7.70 22.72
CA GLN A 285 -23.80 -6.46 23.08
C GLN A 285 -22.33 -6.45 22.63
N ASP A 286 -21.58 -7.53 22.91
CA ASP A 286 -20.19 -7.65 22.46
C ASP A 286 -20.07 -7.56 20.93
N ILE A 287 -21.00 -8.19 20.18
CA ILE A 287 -21.06 -8.13 18.72
C ILE A 287 -21.23 -6.68 18.26
N ASN A 288 -22.20 -5.95 18.83
CA ASN A 288 -22.46 -4.56 18.46
C ASN A 288 -21.26 -3.65 18.76
N GLU A 289 -20.64 -3.79 19.93
CA GLU A 289 -19.46 -3.00 20.32
C GLU A 289 -18.26 -3.26 19.39
N HIS A 290 -18.00 -4.52 19.04
CA HIS A 290 -16.90 -4.87 18.14
C HIS A 290 -17.20 -4.47 16.68
N ALA A 291 -18.46 -4.56 16.23
CA ALA A 291 -18.86 -4.16 14.89
C ALA A 291 -18.64 -2.65 14.69
N ASN A 292 -19.03 -1.82 15.66
CA ASN A 292 -18.79 -0.38 15.63
C ASN A 292 -17.30 -0.05 15.56
N LYS A 293 -16.46 -0.71 16.36
CA LYS A 293 -14.99 -0.51 16.31
C LYS A 293 -14.42 -0.87 14.93
N VAL A 294 -14.87 -1.98 14.34
CA VAL A 294 -14.45 -2.39 12.99
C VAL A 294 -14.87 -1.37 11.95
N LEU A 295 -16.10 -0.87 12.02
CA LEU A 295 -16.61 0.16 11.12
C LEU A 295 -15.81 1.46 11.23
N ASP A 296 -15.47 1.90 12.44
CA ASP A 296 -14.65 3.10 12.65
C ASP A 296 -13.23 2.93 12.07
N MET A 297 -12.60 1.77 12.24
CA MET A 297 -11.31 1.47 11.63
C MET A 297 -11.39 1.46 10.09
N ILE A 298 -12.48 0.95 9.50
CA ILE A 298 -12.70 0.97 8.05
C ILE A 298 -12.79 2.42 7.54
N ARG A 299 -13.53 3.29 8.25
CA ARG A 299 -13.64 4.72 7.91
C ARG A 299 -12.29 5.44 8.03
N GLU A 300 -11.53 5.18 9.10
CA GLU A 300 -10.19 5.75 9.27
C GLU A 300 -9.25 5.29 8.15
N ALA A 301 -9.24 3.99 7.82
CA ALA A 301 -8.41 3.46 6.74
C ALA A 301 -8.76 4.10 5.38
N GLN A 302 -10.05 4.24 5.08
CA GLN A 302 -10.49 4.90 3.85
C GLN A 302 -10.02 6.36 3.79
N LYS A 303 -10.15 7.13 4.87
CA LYS A 303 -9.66 8.53 4.89
C LYS A 303 -8.17 8.61 4.54
N HIS A 304 -7.36 7.65 5.00
CA HIS A 304 -5.94 7.59 4.67
C HIS A 304 -5.70 7.15 3.22
N VAL A 305 -6.54 6.27 2.66
CA VAL A 305 -6.51 5.91 1.23
C VAL A 305 -6.89 7.11 0.35
N GLU A 306 -7.95 7.84 0.69
CA GLU A 306 -8.35 9.07 -0.02
C GLU A 306 -7.23 10.11 0.00
N HIS A 307 -6.55 10.27 1.15
CA HIS A 307 -5.38 11.15 1.21
C HIS A 307 -4.23 10.64 0.34
N LEU A 308 -3.97 9.32 0.33
CA LEU A 308 -2.98 8.71 -0.57
C LEU A 308 -3.31 8.98 -2.04
N ASP A 309 -4.59 8.99 -2.39
CA ASP A 309 -5.08 9.32 -3.73
C ASP A 309 -4.93 10.81 -4.05
N ASP A 310 -5.18 11.71 -3.09
CA ASP A 310 -5.01 13.16 -3.24
C ASP A 310 -3.54 13.55 -3.50
N ILE A 311 -2.59 12.83 -2.90
CA ILE A 311 -1.15 13.03 -3.14
C ILE A 311 -0.63 12.20 -4.33
N ALA A 312 -1.44 11.27 -4.86
CA ALA A 312 -1.14 10.52 -6.06
C ALA A 312 -1.57 11.30 -7.32
N LEU A 313 -0.90 11.03 -8.43
CA LEU A 313 -1.20 11.69 -9.71
C LEU A 313 -2.53 11.31 -10.32
N LYS A 314 -2.96 10.07 -10.05
CA LYS A 314 -4.20 9.51 -10.55
C LYS A 314 -5.01 9.05 -9.34
N PRO A 315 -5.92 9.89 -8.83
CA PRO A 315 -6.74 9.51 -7.71
C PRO A 315 -7.60 8.30 -8.10
N ASN A 316 -7.68 7.33 -7.21
CA ASN A 316 -8.63 6.25 -7.32
C ASN A 316 -9.67 6.36 -6.20
N PRO A 317 -10.70 7.23 -6.37
CA PRO A 317 -11.61 7.56 -5.30
C PRO A 317 -12.55 6.38 -5.03
N LEU A 318 -12.07 5.37 -4.32
CA LEU A 318 -12.90 4.31 -3.79
C LEU A 318 -13.72 4.88 -2.65
N SER A 319 -15.03 4.87 -2.83
CA SER A 319 -15.97 5.07 -1.74
C SER A 319 -15.78 3.99 -0.66
N THR A 320 -16.23 4.27 0.57
CA THR A 320 -16.27 3.29 1.67
C THR A 320 -16.87 1.96 1.24
N LYS A 321 -17.91 2.03 0.40
CA LYS A 321 -18.64 0.88 -0.12
C LYS A 321 -17.77 0.04 -1.05
N GLU A 322 -17.05 0.66 -1.97
CA GLU A 322 -16.15 -0.04 -2.90
C GLU A 322 -14.95 -0.63 -2.15
N TYR A 323 -14.44 0.05 -1.12
CA TYR A 323 -13.42 -0.53 -0.25
C TYR A 323 -13.91 -1.78 0.50
N ILE A 324 -15.15 -1.77 1.00
CA ILE A 324 -15.75 -2.96 1.62
C ILE A 324 -15.97 -4.08 0.59
N GLU A 325 -16.34 -3.75 -0.65
CA GLU A 325 -16.44 -4.74 -1.74
C GLU A 325 -15.11 -5.42 -2.03
N LEU A 326 -14.00 -4.69 -2.01
CA LEU A 326 -12.66 -5.26 -2.14
C LEU A 326 -12.31 -6.19 -0.97
N MET A 327 -12.66 -5.81 0.27
CA MET A 327 -12.49 -6.71 1.42
C MET A 327 -13.30 -8.00 1.26
N ILE A 328 -14.54 -7.91 0.76
CA ILE A 328 -15.37 -9.09 0.47
C ILE A 328 -14.70 -10.00 -0.57
N GLU A 329 -14.15 -9.43 -1.65
CA GLU A 329 -13.49 -10.20 -2.69
C GLU A 329 -12.20 -10.86 -2.18
N SER A 330 -11.43 -10.14 -1.36
CA SER A 330 -10.26 -10.68 -0.67
C SER A 330 -10.60 -11.88 0.22
N GLU A 331 -11.70 -11.80 0.99
CA GLU A 331 -12.19 -12.92 1.80
C GLU A 331 -12.62 -14.14 0.95
N LYS A 332 -13.25 -13.91 -0.21
CA LYS A 332 -13.61 -14.99 -1.16
C LYS A 332 -12.37 -15.67 -1.75
N MET A 333 -11.32 -14.91 -2.05
CA MET A 333 -10.08 -15.43 -2.61
C MET A 333 -9.27 -16.21 -1.58
N GLN A 334 -9.12 -15.67 -0.37
CA GLN A 334 -8.31 -16.27 0.69
C GLN A 334 -8.98 -17.50 1.31
N LYS A 335 -10.32 -17.62 1.22
CA LYS A 335 -11.12 -18.76 1.74
C LYS A 335 -10.74 -19.17 3.17
N ARG A 336 -10.51 -18.17 4.03
CA ARG A 336 -10.20 -18.39 5.44
C ARG A 336 -11.34 -19.12 6.16
N HIS A 337 -11.07 -19.63 7.36
CA HIS A 337 -12.09 -20.31 8.13
C HIS A 337 -13.32 -19.40 8.33
N ASN A 338 -14.52 -19.95 8.13
CA ASN A 338 -15.78 -19.20 8.17
C ASN A 338 -15.86 -17.98 7.22
N PHE A 339 -15.13 -17.98 6.08
CA PHE A 339 -15.19 -16.89 5.11
C PHE A 339 -16.63 -16.50 4.74
N GLY A 340 -17.57 -17.45 4.66
CA GLY A 340 -18.98 -17.16 4.44
C GLY A 340 -19.61 -16.23 5.50
N LYS A 341 -19.35 -16.47 6.80
CA LYS A 341 -19.80 -15.60 7.89
C LYS A 341 -19.09 -14.24 7.88
N ARG A 342 -17.79 -14.23 7.56
CA ARG A 342 -17.00 -12.99 7.44
C ARG A 342 -17.52 -12.10 6.31
N ILE A 343 -17.83 -12.70 5.15
CA ILE A 343 -18.48 -12.01 4.02
C ILE A 343 -19.85 -11.48 4.42
N GLN A 344 -20.67 -12.26 5.14
CA GLN A 344 -21.97 -11.78 5.63
C GLN A 344 -21.83 -10.57 6.57
N MET A 345 -20.80 -10.54 7.42
CA MET A 345 -20.53 -9.39 8.29
C MET A 345 -20.12 -8.17 7.48
N LEU A 346 -19.20 -8.33 6.53
CA LEU A 346 -18.81 -7.25 5.62
C LEU A 346 -20.01 -6.74 4.81
N GLN A 347 -20.92 -7.63 4.39
CA GLN A 347 -22.15 -7.24 3.70
C GLN A 347 -23.09 -6.44 4.61
N LYS A 348 -23.26 -6.83 5.88
CA LYS A 348 -24.04 -6.04 6.85
C LYS A 348 -23.43 -4.67 7.10
N ILE A 349 -22.11 -4.61 7.30
CA ILE A 349 -21.37 -3.34 7.44
C ILE A 349 -21.57 -2.46 6.19
N LYS A 350 -21.52 -3.05 4.99
CA LYS A 350 -21.77 -2.37 3.71
C LYS A 350 -23.20 -1.82 3.62
N ASP A 351 -24.18 -2.59 4.07
CA ASP A 351 -25.59 -2.19 4.06
C ASP A 351 -25.82 -1.02 5.04
N GLU A 352 -25.23 -1.06 6.24
CA GLU A 352 -25.25 0.05 7.20
C GLU A 352 -24.63 1.32 6.63
N VAL A 353 -23.46 1.22 5.99
CA VAL A 353 -22.81 2.34 5.28
C VAL A 353 -23.72 2.91 4.20
N SER A 354 -24.45 2.07 3.48
CA SER A 354 -25.39 2.50 2.42
C SER A 354 -26.60 3.24 2.98
N VAL A 355 -27.10 2.87 4.16
CA VAL A 355 -28.19 3.57 4.86
C VAL A 355 -27.75 4.96 5.32
N PHE A 356 -26.51 5.12 5.79
CA PHE A 356 -25.95 6.43 6.17
C PHE A 356 -25.61 7.33 4.96
N GLN A 357 -25.23 6.76 3.81
CA GLN A 357 -24.93 7.51 2.58
C GLN A 357 -26.18 7.95 1.80
N GLY A 358 -27.36 7.39 2.11
CA GLY A 358 -28.67 7.82 1.56
C GLY A 358 -29.04 9.28 1.83
N VAL A 359 -28.21 10.04 2.56
CA VAL A 359 -28.40 11.47 2.87
C VAL A 359 -27.44 12.40 2.08
N ARG A 360 -26.50 11.88 1.27
CA ARG A 360 -25.68 12.71 0.35
C ARG A 360 -25.46 12.02 -0.99
N GLY A 361 -26.06 12.59 -2.03
CA GLY A 361 -26.24 11.96 -3.33
C GLY A 361 -25.01 11.83 -4.25
N ASN A 362 -25.09 10.76 -5.05
CA ASN A 362 -24.82 10.57 -6.49
C ASN A 362 -23.41 10.71 -7.13
N PHE A 363 -22.90 9.53 -7.52
CA PHE A 363 -22.22 9.08 -8.76
C PHE A 363 -20.89 9.72 -9.22
N ARG A 364 -19.89 8.84 -9.47
CA ARG A 364 -19.21 8.68 -10.78
C ARG A 364 -18.46 7.34 -10.89
N ASN A 365 -18.55 6.72 -12.07
CA ASN A 365 -18.01 5.43 -12.49
C ASN A 365 -16.47 5.41 -12.54
N HIS A 366 -15.82 4.27 -12.26
CA HIS A 366 -14.79 3.66 -13.12
C HIS A 366 -14.63 2.14 -12.85
N SER A 367 -14.25 1.41 -13.89
CA SER A 367 -14.29 -0.04 -14.06
C SER A 367 -13.27 -0.82 -13.21
N GLY A 368 -13.77 -1.79 -12.44
CA GLY A 368 -13.05 -2.56 -11.41
C GLY A 368 -12.15 -3.72 -11.87
N GLU A 369 -11.31 -3.55 -12.89
CA GLU A 369 -10.33 -4.59 -13.28
C GLU A 369 -8.85 -4.23 -13.03
N GLY A 370 -8.52 -2.98 -12.70
CA GLY A 370 -7.13 -2.57 -12.36
C GLY A 370 -6.75 -2.69 -10.88
N LEU A 371 -7.75 -2.79 -10.00
CA LEU A 371 -7.61 -2.60 -8.56
C LEU A 371 -7.00 -3.79 -7.82
N LEU A 372 -7.34 -5.00 -8.24
CA LEU A 372 -6.81 -6.23 -7.65
C LEU A 372 -5.31 -6.37 -7.92
N LYS A 373 -4.84 -5.89 -9.08
CA LYS A 373 -3.44 -5.95 -9.50
C LYS A 373 -2.58 -4.94 -8.74
N TYR A 374 -3.06 -3.71 -8.54
CA TYR A 374 -2.34 -2.68 -7.77
C TYR A 374 -2.12 -3.08 -6.30
N PHE A 375 -3.09 -3.72 -5.65
CA PHE A 375 -2.93 -4.20 -4.27
C PHE A 375 -2.13 -5.51 -4.16
N GLN A 376 -2.12 -6.35 -5.21
CA GLN A 376 -1.16 -7.46 -5.31
C GLN A 376 0.28 -6.94 -5.47
N ASP A 377 0.48 -5.85 -6.22
CA ASP A 377 1.79 -5.22 -6.41
C ASP A 377 2.27 -4.49 -5.15
N LEU A 378 1.37 -3.93 -4.33
CA LEU A 378 1.66 -3.30 -3.01
C LEU A 378 1.98 -4.30 -1.89
N MET A 379 1.64 -5.57 -2.05
CA MET A 379 1.88 -6.63 -1.06
C MET A 379 3.08 -7.52 -1.44
N ILE A 380 3.71 -7.27 -2.60
CA ILE A 380 4.82 -8.06 -3.15
C ILE A 380 6.11 -7.22 -3.36
N GLN A 381 6.10 -5.91 -3.07
CA GLN A 381 7.31 -5.08 -2.98
C GLN A 381 7.48 -4.57 -1.55
#